data_AF-A0A512HD62-F1
#
_entry.id   AF-A0A512HD62-F1
#
_cell.length_a   1.000
_cell.length_b   1.000
_cell.length_c   1.000
_cell.angle_alpha   90.00
_cell.angle_beta   90.00
_cell.angle_gamma   90.00
#
_symmetry.space_group_name_H-M   'P 1'
#
loop_
_entity.id
_entity.type
_entity.pdbx_description
1 polymer ?
#
loop_
_entity_poly.entity_id
_entity_poly.type
_entity_poly.pdbx_seq_one_letter_code
_entity_poly.pdbx_strand_id
1 'polypeptide(L)'
;MIDTWLRPLTFTGIGLFLVAVLILAVTTGAPLAIYGAALIWGLAFGGSATVFQTASARAAGPAADVAQAMIVTAWNIAIFGGAVVGGVILETAGAGGLSWAGIALLVGAAGSALCMGRLAGAGRMM
;
A
#
# COMPACT_ATOMS: atom_id res chain seq x y z
N MET A 1 -6.31 18.02 11.90
CA MET A 1 -4.82 18.03 11.91
C MET A 1 -4.21 16.67 11.56
N ILE A 2 -4.96 15.55 11.63
CA ILE A 2 -4.47 14.24 11.19
C ILE A 2 -4.59 14.06 9.65
N ASP A 3 -5.67 14.58 9.04
CA ASP A 3 -5.94 14.45 7.60
C ASP A 3 -4.87 15.09 6.71
N THR A 4 -4.22 16.14 7.22
CA THR A 4 -3.20 16.89 6.48
C THR A 4 -1.88 16.12 6.34
N TRP A 5 -1.56 15.22 7.28
CA TRP A 5 -0.33 14.42 7.29
C TRP A 5 -0.55 13.00 6.77
N LEU A 6 -1.78 12.47 6.88
CA LEU A 6 -2.15 11.17 6.30
C LEU A 6 -1.92 11.12 4.79
N ARG A 7 -2.37 12.15 4.04
CA ARG A 7 -2.14 12.22 2.59
C ARG A 7 -0.66 12.18 2.20
N PRO A 8 0.22 13.08 2.67
CA PRO A 8 1.64 13.06 2.29
C PRO A 8 2.35 11.79 2.79
N LEU A 9 1.99 11.23 3.95
CA LEU A 9 2.53 9.94 4.40
C LEU A 9 2.14 8.79 3.46
N THR A 10 0.87 8.73 3.03
CA THR A 10 0.40 7.72 2.07
C THR A 10 1.11 7.86 0.72
N PHE A 11 1.22 9.07 0.16
CA PHE A 11 1.92 9.28 -1.10
C PHE A 11 3.42 8.99 -1.01
N THR A 12 4.06 9.33 0.12
CA THR A 12 5.47 9.03 0.36
C THR A 12 5.70 7.51 0.48
N GLY A 13 4.81 6.81 1.19
CA GLY A 13 4.83 5.35 1.28
C GLY A 13 4.65 4.68 -0.08
N ILE A 14 3.65 5.11 -0.87
CA ILE A 14 3.45 4.60 -2.24
C ILE A 14 4.69 4.87 -3.12
N GLY A 15 5.27 6.07 -3.03
CA GLY A 15 6.47 6.44 -3.78
C GLY A 15 7.69 5.59 -3.43
N LEU A 16 7.97 5.41 -2.14
CA LEU A 16 9.06 4.54 -1.67
C LEU A 16 8.85 3.09 -2.10
N PHE A 17 7.61 2.60 -2.01
CA PHE A 17 7.28 1.24 -2.42
C PHE A 17 7.42 1.05 -3.93
N LEU A 18 7.04 2.05 -4.74
CA LEU A 18 7.28 2.05 -6.19
C LEU A 18 8.78 1.98 -6.50
N VAL A 19 9.61 2.76 -5.80
CA VAL A 19 11.07 2.71 -5.95
C VAL A 19 11.60 1.31 -5.63
N ALA A 20 11.17 0.71 -4.51
CA ALA A 20 11.58 -0.64 -4.13
C ALA A 20 11.22 -1.68 -5.19
N VAL A 21 9.99 -1.65 -5.71
CA VAL A 21 9.52 -2.62 -6.70
C VAL A 21 10.17 -2.38 -8.07
N LEU A 22 10.45 -1.13 -8.45
CA LEU A 22 11.21 -0.81 -9.67
C LEU A 22 12.65 -1.34 -9.60
N ILE A 23 13.31 -1.20 -8.45
CA ILE A 23 14.65 -1.77 -8.25
C ILE A 23 14.61 -3.29 -8.45
N LEU A 24 13.59 -3.97 -7.90
CA LEU A 24 13.40 -5.40 -8.08
C LEU A 24 13.03 -5.80 -9.52
N ALA A 25 12.27 -4.96 -10.23
CA ALA A 25 11.86 -5.22 -11.61
C ALA A 25 13.04 -5.14 -12.60
N VAL A 26 13.94 -4.18 -12.40
CA VAL A 26 15.04 -3.88 -13.33
C VAL A 26 16.32 -4.63 -12.96
N THR A 27 16.50 -4.97 -11.67
CA THR A 27 17.74 -5.59 -11.18
C THR A 27 17.55 -7.08 -10.96
N THR A 28 17.99 -7.89 -11.92
CA THR A 28 18.02 -9.36 -11.78
C THR A 28 19.41 -9.84 -11.37
N GLY A 29 19.52 -10.50 -10.21
CA GLY A 29 20.74 -11.21 -9.80
C GLY A 29 21.79 -10.41 -9.01
N ALA A 30 21.48 -9.20 -8.52
CA ALA A 30 22.37 -8.42 -7.65
C ALA A 30 21.87 -8.44 -6.19
N PRO A 31 22.51 -9.20 -5.27
CA PRO A 31 22.04 -9.35 -3.89
C PRO A 31 21.91 -8.03 -3.10
N LEU A 32 22.84 -7.10 -3.33
CA LEU A 32 22.80 -5.78 -2.69
C LEU A 32 21.58 -4.96 -3.09
N ALA A 33 21.14 -5.05 -4.35
CA ALA A 33 19.95 -4.35 -4.82
C ALA A 33 18.67 -4.93 -4.18
N ILE A 34 18.63 -6.25 -3.99
CA ILE A 34 17.50 -6.93 -3.31
C ILE A 34 17.43 -6.49 -1.85
N TYR A 35 18.55 -6.47 -1.13
CA TYR A 35 18.56 -5.99 0.26
C TYR A 35 18.21 -4.50 0.38
N GLY A 36 18.69 -3.66 -0.55
CA GLY A 36 18.30 -2.25 -0.62
C GLY A 36 16.81 -2.07 -0.86
N ALA A 37 16.23 -2.83 -1.79
CA ALA A 37 14.79 -2.81 -2.05
C ALA A 37 13.97 -3.28 -0.84
N ALA A 38 14.41 -4.34 -0.14
CA ALA A 38 13.75 -4.81 1.07
C ALA A 38 13.78 -3.77 2.21
N LEU A 39 14.89 -3.04 2.36
CA LEU A 39 15.00 -1.94 3.33
C LEU A 39 14.03 -0.80 3.00
N ILE A 40 14.00 -0.37 1.74
CA ILE A 40 13.09 0.70 1.27
C ILE A 40 11.63 0.26 1.44
N TRP A 41 11.32 -0.99 1.14
CA TRP A 41 10.01 -1.58 1.35
C TRP A 41 9.59 -1.55 2.83
N GLY A 42 10.49 -1.94 3.73
CA GLY A 42 10.25 -1.87 5.18
C GLY A 42 9.99 -0.45 5.67
N LEU A 43 10.72 0.54 5.16
CA LEU A 43 10.50 1.96 5.47
C LEU A 43 9.16 2.48 4.92
N ALA A 44 8.77 2.04 3.71
CA ALA A 44 7.51 2.41 3.08
C ALA A 44 6.29 1.88 3.86
N PHE A 45 6.41 0.65 4.37
CA PHE A 45 5.25 -0.09 4.90
C PHE A 45 5.20 -0.17 6.43
N GLY A 46 6.32 0.01 7.13
CA GLY A 46 6.45 -0.26 8.57
C GLY A 46 5.52 0.57 9.47
N GLY A 47 5.18 1.80 9.08
CA GLY A 47 4.23 2.65 9.82
C GLY A 47 2.78 2.59 9.34
N SER A 48 2.48 1.83 8.29
CA SER A 48 1.16 1.88 7.64
C SER A 48 0.04 1.31 8.52
N ALA A 49 0.28 0.15 9.15
CA ALA A 49 -0.70 -0.53 9.99
C ALA A 49 -1.16 0.33 11.17
N THR A 50 -0.22 0.95 11.88
CA THR A 50 -0.51 1.81 13.03
C THR A 50 -1.26 3.09 12.63
N VAL A 51 -0.90 3.69 11.49
CA VAL A 51 -1.60 4.86 10.95
C VAL A 51 -3.05 4.50 10.56
N PHE A 52 -3.27 3.40 9.84
CA PHE A 52 -4.62 2.98 9.43
C PHE A 52 -5.50 2.57 10.61
N GLN A 53 -4.95 1.82 11.57
CA GLN A 53 -5.68 1.45 12.79
C GLN A 53 -6.05 2.68 13.61
N THR A 54 -5.14 3.64 13.78
CA THR A 54 -5.42 4.87 14.54
C THR A 54 -6.42 5.78 13.83
N ALA A 55 -6.30 5.94 12.50
CA ALA A 55 -7.18 6.79 11.71
C ALA A 55 -8.61 6.26 11.68
N SER A 56 -8.79 4.96 11.45
CA SER A 56 -10.11 4.31 11.42
C SER A 56 -10.82 4.31 12.77
N ALA A 57 -10.11 4.01 13.87
CA ALA A 57 -10.68 4.06 15.21
C ALA A 57 -11.19 5.46 15.54
N ARG A 58 -10.42 6.50 15.20
CA ARG A 58 -10.82 7.90 15.39
C ARG A 58 -12.01 8.30 14.50
N ALA A 59 -12.04 7.84 13.25
CA ALA A 59 -13.13 8.14 12.32
C ALA A 59 -14.45 7.44 12.71
N ALA A 60 -14.39 6.23 13.26
CA ALA A 60 -15.56 5.45 13.65
C ALA A 60 -16.12 5.83 15.04
N GLY A 61 -15.32 6.48 15.90
CA GLY A 61 -15.75 6.98 17.20
C GLY A 61 -16.33 5.86 18.09
N PRO A 62 -17.62 5.92 18.49
CA PRO A 62 -18.25 4.86 19.29
C PRO A 62 -18.22 3.46 18.65
N ALA A 63 -18.06 3.37 17.33
CA ALA A 63 -17.98 2.11 16.58
C ALA A 63 -16.54 1.64 16.30
N ALA A 64 -15.55 2.12 17.06
CA ALA A 64 -14.13 1.79 16.86
C ALA A 64 -13.85 0.28 16.84
N ASP A 65 -14.49 -0.51 17.70
CA ASP A 65 -14.31 -1.96 17.78
C ASP A 65 -14.72 -2.66 16.47
N VAL A 66 -15.82 -2.19 15.86
CA VAL A 66 -16.30 -2.69 14.56
C VAL A 66 -15.32 -2.31 13.45
N ALA A 67 -14.83 -1.06 13.46
CA ALA A 67 -13.87 -0.60 12.46
C ALA A 67 -12.53 -1.36 12.52
N GLN A 68 -12.05 -1.67 13.73
CA GLN A 68 -10.86 -2.50 13.91
C GLN A 68 -11.09 -3.93 13.40
N ALA A 69 -12.23 -4.54 13.72
CA ALA A 69 -12.58 -5.86 13.19
C ALA A 69 -12.57 -5.87 11.66
N MET A 70 -13.17 -4.86 11.02
CA MET A 70 -13.18 -4.74 9.56
C MET A 70 -11.78 -4.55 8.96
N ILE A 71 -10.90 -3.77 9.61
CA ILE A 71 -9.50 -3.63 9.15
C ILE A 71 -8.76 -4.95 9.20
N VAL A 72 -8.91 -5.70 10.30
CA VAL A 72 -8.26 -7.01 10.44
C VAL A 72 -8.77 -7.97 9.37
N THR A 73 -10.09 -7.99 9.12
CA THR A 73 -10.68 -8.79 8.03
C THR A 73 -10.12 -8.38 6.66
N ALA A 74 -10.08 -7.08 6.36
CA ALA A 74 -9.54 -6.57 5.11
C ALA A 74 -8.06 -6.95 4.93
N TRP A 75 -7.26 -6.89 6.00
CA TRP A 75 -5.87 -7.34 5.99
C TRP A 75 -5.74 -8.82 5.63
N ASN A 76 -6.53 -9.67 6.28
CA ASN A 76 -6.49 -11.12 6.03
C ASN A 76 -6.89 -11.45 4.60
N ILE A 77 -7.93 -10.79 4.06
CA ILE A 77 -8.35 -10.98 2.66
C ILE A 77 -7.25 -10.52 1.70
N ALA A 78 -6.60 -9.38 1.98
CA ALA A 78 -5.51 -8.88 1.15
C ALA A 78 -4.29 -9.81 1.17
N ILE A 79 -3.92 -10.37 2.33
CA ILE A 79 -2.81 -11.32 2.47
C ILE A 79 -3.14 -12.62 1.73
N PHE A 80 -4.33 -13.18 1.94
CA PHE A 80 -4.77 -14.40 1.27
C PHE A 80 -4.85 -14.20 -0.25
N GLY A 81 -5.54 -13.15 -0.70
CA GLY A 81 -5.68 -12.83 -2.12
C GLY A 81 -4.33 -12.55 -2.78
N GLY A 82 -3.45 -11.80 -2.10
CA GLY A 82 -2.09 -11.54 -2.55
C GLY A 82 -1.24 -12.81 -2.66
N ALA A 83 -1.37 -13.73 -1.70
CA ALA A 83 -0.66 -15.01 -1.74
C ALA A 83 -1.14 -15.91 -2.89
N VAL A 84 -2.46 -16.00 -3.11
CA VAL A 84 -3.04 -16.80 -4.21
C VAL A 84 -2.64 -16.21 -5.56
N VAL A 85 -2.89 -14.92 -5.78
CA VAL A 85 -2.57 -14.25 -7.06
C VAL A 85 -1.06 -14.21 -7.28
N GLY A 86 -0.28 -13.92 -6.25
CA GLY A 86 1.18 -13.91 -6.30
C GLY A 86 1.77 -15.30 -6.60
N GLY A 87 1.18 -16.35 -6.04
CA GLY A 87 1.56 -17.74 -6.33
C GLY A 87 1.34 -18.11 -7.80
N VAL A 88 0.16 -17.78 -8.36
CA VAL A 88 -0.14 -18.00 -9.79
C VAL A 88 0.81 -17.23 -10.69
N ILE A 89 1.10 -15.97 -10.35
CA ILE A 89 2.05 -15.14 -11.11
C ILE A 89 3.46 -15.73 -11.03
N LEU A 90 3.88 -16.21 -9.86
CA LEU A 90 5.20 -16.82 -9.68
C LEU A 90 5.34 -18.08 -10.54
N GLU A 91 4.30 -18.92 -10.60
CA GLU A 91 4.28 -20.15 -11.39
C GLU A 91 4.29 -19.86 -12.90
N THR A 92 3.56 -18.85 -13.35
CA THR A 92 3.35 -18.59 -14.80
C THR A 92 4.35 -17.61 -15.42
N ALA A 93 4.77 -16.58 -14.68
CA ALA A 93 5.60 -15.47 -15.16
C ALA A 93 6.92 -15.31 -14.37
N GLY A 94 7.16 -16.16 -13.37
CA GLY A 94 8.36 -16.11 -12.54
C GLY A 94 8.45 -14.87 -11.64
N ALA A 95 9.61 -14.69 -11.00
CA ALA A 95 9.82 -13.60 -10.04
C ALA A 95 9.69 -12.20 -10.65
N GLY A 96 10.03 -12.04 -11.94
CA GLY A 96 9.87 -10.75 -12.65
C GLY A 96 8.41 -10.34 -12.80
N GLY A 97 7.49 -11.30 -12.92
CA GLY A 97 6.05 -11.04 -12.97
C GLY A 97 5.49 -10.39 -11.71
N LEU A 98 6.03 -10.75 -10.52
CA LEU A 98 5.60 -10.15 -9.25
C LEU A 98 5.91 -8.65 -9.20
N SER A 99 7.06 -8.23 -9.72
CA SER A 99 7.44 -6.82 -9.72
C SER A 99 6.48 -5.98 -10.57
N TRP A 100 6.10 -6.48 -11.75
CA TRP A 100 5.12 -5.79 -12.61
C TRP A 100 3.71 -5.75 -12.00
N ALA A 101 3.28 -6.85 -11.38
CA ALA A 101 2.00 -6.89 -10.67
C ALA A 101 1.97 -5.90 -9.48
N GLY A 102 3.08 -5.81 -8.73
CA GLY A 102 3.26 -4.83 -7.67
C GLY A 102 3.13 -3.38 -8.17
N ILE A 103 3.76 -3.06 -9.31
CA ILE A 103 3.65 -1.74 -9.93
C ILE A 103 2.19 -1.43 -10.30
N ALA A 104 1.49 -2.37 -10.93
CA ALA A 104 0.08 -2.18 -11.31
C ALA A 104 -0.82 -1.89 -10.10
N LEU A 105 -0.64 -2.63 -9.00
CA LEU A 105 -1.38 -2.42 -7.75
C LEU A 105 -1.08 -1.05 -7.13
N LEU A 106 0.18 -0.61 -7.14
CA LEU A 106 0.58 0.70 -6.61
C LEU A 106 0.02 1.86 -7.43
N VAL A 107 -0.04 1.71 -8.75
CA VAL A 107 -0.70 2.69 -9.64
C VAL A 107 -2.19 2.78 -9.33
N GLY A 108 -2.86 1.64 -9.13
CA GLY A 108 -4.26 1.61 -8.70
C GLY A 108 -4.48 2.29 -7.34
N ALA A 109 -3.59 2.04 -6.38
CA ALA A 109 -3.64 2.67 -5.06
C ALA A 109 -3.39 4.19 -5.12
N ALA A 110 -2.45 4.64 -5.94
CA ALA A 110 -2.23 6.06 -6.18
C ALA A 110 -3.45 6.71 -6.84
N GLY A 111 -4.04 6.05 -7.83
CA GLY A 111 -5.25 6.52 -8.52
C GLY A 111 -6.44 6.67 -7.58
N SER A 112 -6.70 5.68 -6.73
CA SER A 112 -7.79 5.74 -5.76
C SER A 112 -7.58 6.86 -4.72
N ALA A 113 -6.35 7.02 -4.21
CA ALA A 113 -5.99 8.10 -3.30
C ALA A 113 -6.16 9.50 -3.93
N LEU A 114 -5.84 9.63 -5.22
CA LEU A 114 -6.04 10.87 -5.98
C LEU A 114 -7.53 11.16 -6.21
N CYS A 115 -8.32 10.15 -6.60
CA CYS A 115 -9.77 10.29 -6.81
C CYS A 115 -10.51 10.72 -5.53
N MET A 116 -10.26 10.04 -4.40
CA MET A 116 -10.86 10.42 -3.11
C MET A 116 -10.46 11.85 -2.70
N GLY A 117 -9.23 12.23 -3.02
CA GLY A 117 -8.70 13.57 -2.84
C GLY A 117 -9.42 14.69 -3.61
N ARG A 118 -9.81 14.40 -4.86
CA ARG A 118 -10.53 15.36 -5.72
C ARG A 118 -11.98 15.53 -5.27
N LEU A 119 -12.63 14.45 -4.85
CA LEU A 119 -14.00 14.46 -4.36
C LEU A 119 -14.14 15.27 -3.05
N ALA A 120 -13.20 15.13 -2.12
CA ALA A 120 -13.17 15.91 -0.88
C ALA A 120 -12.89 17.42 -1.09
N GLY A 121 -12.18 17.77 -2.17
CA GLY A 121 -11.93 19.17 -2.55
C GLY A 121 -13.13 19.84 -3.22
N ALA A 122 -13.89 19.11 -4.03
CA ALA A 122 -15.08 19.62 -4.72
C ALA A 122 -16.23 19.95 -3.75
N GLY A 123 -16.42 19.16 -2.69
CA GLY A 123 -17.47 19.39 -1.69
C GLY A 123 -17.22 20.57 -0.72
N ARG A 124 -16.06 21.24 -0.80
CA ARG A 124 -15.71 22.42 0.01
C ARG A 124 -15.94 23.75 -0.70
N MET A 125 -16.32 23.73 -1.98
CA MET A 125 -16.59 24.92 -2.81
C MET A 125 -18.09 25.19 -3.02
N MET A 126 -18.97 24.38 -2.40
CA MET A 126 -20.42 24.58 -2.30
C MET A 126 -20.77 24.89 -0.86
#